data_AF-A0A7W3XYC3-F1
#
_entry.id   AF-A0A7W3XYC3-F1
#
_cell.length_a   1.000
_cell.length_b   1.000
_cell.length_c   1.000
_cell.angle_alpha   90.00
_cell.angle_beta   90.00
_cell.angle_gamma   90.00
#
_symmetry.space_group_name_H-M   'P 1'
#
loop_
_entity.id
_entity.type
_entity.pdbx_description
1 polymer ?
#
loop_
_entity_poly.entity_id
_entity_poly.type
_entity_poly.pdbx_seq_one_letter_code
_entity_poly.pdbx_strand_id
1 'polypeptide(L)'
;MTKIPRGDIPGIYQKSVVVDLDGTILRDVRHRFGEMTAKCVCRDCNSGWMNDLEEGVRPFLLPLILGTDEFVVILDRQMQSDLAAWAMKTIMMFSFTNPKEHHGVIPAADFAYLYRYRRLSTRRMIARAFHMPVRAYGMDEEVLFEWHLRKSVRPKGIVGFLRLGHFGIQVCSMRLPGDRRLNKFEEFPNAMPLWPPTERWVWPPEEKCDEGMMDAVIHGGHARPFGTSKKQ
;
A
#
# COMPACT_ATOMS: atom_id res chain seq x y z
N MET A 1 -9.41 7.32 -33.59
CA MET A 1 -8.57 6.87 -32.46
C MET A 1 -7.36 6.15 -33.03
N THR A 2 -6.23 6.84 -33.06
CA THR A 2 -4.97 6.35 -33.61
C THR A 2 -4.40 5.32 -32.63
N LYS A 3 -4.28 4.06 -33.05
CA LYS A 3 -3.65 3.01 -32.25
C LYS A 3 -2.16 3.32 -32.13
N ILE A 4 -1.71 3.61 -30.92
CA ILE A 4 -0.28 3.70 -30.60
C ILE A 4 0.34 2.30 -30.86
N PRO A 5 1.44 2.18 -31.62
CA PRO A 5 2.09 0.90 -31.89
C PRO A 5 2.52 0.23 -30.58
N ARG A 6 2.33 -1.09 -30.47
CA ARG A 6 2.72 -1.89 -29.29
C ARG A 6 4.22 -2.20 -29.20
N GLY A 7 5.05 -1.60 -30.05
CA GLY A 7 6.51 -1.71 -30.01
C GLY A 7 7.09 -0.46 -29.36
N ASP A 8 8.02 -0.65 -28.42
CA ASP A 8 8.88 0.37 -27.81
C ASP A 8 8.33 1.16 -26.61
N ILE A 9 7.42 0.57 -25.84
CA ILE A 9 7.27 0.97 -24.43
C ILE A 9 8.20 0.05 -23.61
N PRO A 10 9.21 0.59 -22.89
CA PRO A 10 10.01 -0.18 -21.95
C PRO A 10 9.11 -1.05 -21.07
N GLY A 11 9.53 -2.28 -20.79
CA GLY A 11 8.73 -3.18 -19.97
C GLY A 11 8.43 -2.54 -18.61
N ILE A 12 7.15 -2.30 -18.30
CA ILE A 12 6.75 -1.93 -16.94
C ILE A 12 6.62 -3.22 -16.14
N TYR A 13 7.38 -3.32 -15.06
CA TYR A 13 7.39 -4.51 -14.21
C TYR A 13 6.77 -4.26 -12.84
N GLN A 14 6.14 -5.30 -12.34
CA GLN A 14 5.67 -5.42 -10.96
C GLN A 14 6.62 -6.33 -10.18
N LYS A 15 7.13 -5.84 -9.04
CA LYS A 15 7.85 -6.65 -8.06
C LYS A 15 6.91 -7.07 -6.92
N SER A 16 6.94 -8.36 -6.58
CA SER A 16 6.11 -8.95 -5.53
C SER A 16 6.98 -9.68 -4.51
N VAL A 17 6.94 -9.24 -3.25
CA VAL A 17 7.73 -9.86 -2.18
C VAL A 17 6.82 -10.26 -1.01
N VAL A 18 6.95 -11.49 -0.55
CA VAL A 18 6.28 -12.00 0.66
C VAL A 18 7.35 -12.47 1.62
N VAL A 19 7.29 -11.98 2.85
CA VAL A 19 8.24 -12.31 3.91
C VAL A 19 7.52 -12.93 5.10
N ASP A 20 8.02 -14.06 5.59
CA ASP A 20 7.51 -14.71 6.79
C ASP A 20 8.02 -14.01 8.07
N LEU A 21 7.59 -14.55 9.22
CA LEU A 21 7.88 -14.02 10.55
C LEU A 21 9.36 -13.97 10.92
N ASP A 22 10.14 -14.93 10.46
CA ASP A 22 11.58 -15.06 10.73
C ASP A 22 12.43 -14.26 9.74
N GLY A 23 11.80 -13.52 8.81
CA GLY A 23 12.48 -12.82 7.74
C GLY A 23 12.72 -13.66 6.48
N THR A 24 12.33 -14.94 6.49
CA THR A 24 12.41 -15.81 5.31
C THR A 24 11.58 -15.22 4.17
N ILE A 25 12.21 -15.04 3.02
CA ILE A 25 11.52 -14.64 1.79
C ILE A 25 10.76 -15.86 1.27
N LEU A 26 9.43 -15.84 1.42
CA LEU A 26 8.54 -16.87 0.89
C LEU A 26 8.34 -16.73 -0.62
N ARG A 27 8.48 -15.50 -1.13
CA ARG A 27 8.36 -15.18 -2.55
C ARG A 27 9.11 -13.89 -2.85
N ASP A 28 9.89 -13.89 -3.94
CA ASP A 28 10.43 -12.70 -4.59
C ASP A 28 10.37 -12.94 -6.09
N VAL A 29 9.49 -12.22 -6.78
CA VAL A 29 9.24 -12.42 -8.20
C VAL A 29 9.01 -11.09 -8.89
N ARG A 30 9.40 -11.05 -10.17
CA ARG A 30 9.08 -9.98 -11.10
C ARG A 30 8.14 -10.51 -12.18
N HIS A 31 7.11 -9.76 -12.47
CA HIS A 31 6.14 -10.04 -13.53
C HIS A 31 5.96 -8.80 -14.37
N ARG A 32 5.61 -8.97 -15.64
CA ARG A 32 5.15 -7.82 -16.43
C ARG A 32 3.86 -7.30 -15.79
N PHE A 33 3.77 -5.98 -15.68
CA PHE A 33 2.60 -5.35 -15.08
C PHE A 33 1.32 -5.73 -15.85
N GLY A 34 0.27 -6.11 -15.12
CA GLY A 34 -1.03 -6.49 -15.70
C GLY A 34 -1.23 -7.97 -16.06
N GLU A 35 -0.20 -8.83 -15.93
CA GLU A 35 -0.34 -10.27 -16.24
C GLU A 35 -0.93 -11.10 -15.08
N MET A 36 -0.98 -10.52 -13.87
CA MET A 36 -1.48 -11.20 -12.69
C MET A 36 -2.99 -10.96 -12.50
N THR A 37 -3.74 -11.99 -12.15
CA THR A 37 -5.18 -11.89 -11.84
C THR A 37 -5.49 -12.53 -10.51
N ALA A 38 -6.17 -11.80 -9.61
CA ALA A 38 -6.70 -12.35 -8.37
C ALA A 38 -8.01 -13.10 -8.63
N LYS A 39 -7.98 -14.44 -8.58
CA LYS A 39 -9.14 -15.31 -8.88
C LYS A 39 -10.05 -15.58 -7.67
N CYS A 40 -10.15 -14.64 -6.73
CA CYS A 40 -10.87 -14.82 -5.46
C CYS A 40 -12.10 -13.92 -5.29
N VAL A 41 -12.35 -12.98 -6.23
CA VAL A 41 -13.44 -12.00 -6.11
C VAL A 41 -14.66 -12.43 -6.90
N CYS A 42 -15.85 -12.27 -6.32
CA CYS A 42 -17.09 -12.43 -7.06
C CYS A 42 -17.36 -11.21 -7.96
N ARG A 43 -18.20 -11.41 -8.97
CA ARG A 43 -18.60 -10.35 -9.91
C ARG A 43 -19.14 -9.12 -9.19
N ASP A 44 -20.09 -9.30 -8.28
CA ASP A 44 -20.78 -8.20 -7.60
C ASP A 44 -19.83 -7.35 -6.75
N CYS A 45 -18.85 -7.98 -6.09
CA CYS A 45 -17.82 -7.23 -5.37
C CYS A 45 -16.92 -6.46 -6.34
N ASN A 46 -16.47 -7.13 -7.41
CA ASN A 46 -15.52 -6.57 -8.36
C ASN A 46 -16.11 -5.39 -9.15
N SER A 47 -17.36 -5.49 -9.61
CA SER A 47 -18.04 -4.44 -10.39
C SER A 47 -18.82 -3.44 -9.54
N GLY A 48 -19.02 -3.73 -8.25
CA GLY A 48 -19.66 -2.80 -7.31
C GLY A 48 -18.61 -2.03 -6.52
N TRP A 49 -18.64 -2.19 -5.20
CA TRP A 49 -17.83 -1.40 -4.27
C TRP A 49 -16.33 -1.36 -4.57
N MET A 50 -15.74 -2.43 -5.12
CA MET A 50 -14.31 -2.42 -5.46
C MET A 50 -14.03 -1.49 -6.63
N ASN A 51 -14.93 -1.45 -7.62
CA ASN A 51 -14.85 -0.54 -8.74
C ASN A 51 -15.09 0.91 -8.27
N ASP A 52 -16.09 1.13 -7.42
CA ASP A 52 -16.37 2.45 -6.85
C ASP A 52 -15.15 3.03 -6.12
N LEU A 53 -14.41 2.18 -5.40
CA LEU A 53 -13.18 2.56 -4.71
C LEU A 53 -12.03 2.90 -5.67
N GLU A 54 -11.89 2.17 -6.77
CA GLU A 54 -10.92 2.49 -7.84
C GLU A 54 -11.27 3.81 -8.53
N GLU A 55 -12.54 4.02 -8.87
CA GLU A 55 -13.01 5.26 -9.48
C GLU A 55 -12.86 6.46 -8.53
N GLY A 56 -13.01 6.26 -7.23
CA GLY A 56 -12.84 7.31 -6.22
C GLY A 56 -11.41 7.85 -6.17
N VAL A 57 -10.39 7.00 -6.33
CA VAL A 57 -8.98 7.44 -6.29
C VAL A 57 -8.43 7.87 -7.65
N ARG A 58 -9.02 7.39 -8.75
CA ARG A 58 -8.56 7.63 -10.13
C ARG A 58 -8.25 9.11 -10.44
N PRO A 59 -9.06 10.11 -10.03
CA PRO A 59 -8.84 11.51 -10.40
C PRO A 59 -7.52 12.09 -9.90
N PHE A 60 -6.97 11.54 -8.82
CA PHE A 60 -5.76 12.07 -8.18
C PHE A 60 -4.62 11.05 -8.08
N LEU A 61 -4.86 9.77 -8.37
CA LEU A 61 -3.82 8.74 -8.28
C LEU A 61 -2.67 8.96 -9.26
N LEU A 62 -2.95 9.38 -10.50
CA LEU A 62 -1.89 9.61 -11.49
C LEU A 62 -0.91 10.73 -11.05
N PRO A 63 -1.35 11.92 -10.62
CA PRO A 63 -0.46 12.91 -10.01
C PRO A 63 0.40 12.38 -8.85
N LEU A 64 -0.18 11.52 -7.98
CA LEU A 64 0.58 10.89 -6.90
C LEU A 64 1.71 10.03 -7.44
N ILE A 65 1.41 9.19 -8.44
CA ILE A 65 2.37 8.28 -9.08
C ILE A 65 3.51 9.04 -9.75
N LEU A 66 3.21 10.16 -10.42
CA LEU A 66 4.22 10.99 -11.09
C LEU A 66 5.12 11.69 -10.08
N GLY A 67 4.58 12.21 -8.97
CA GLY A 67 5.39 12.83 -7.91
C GLY A 67 6.20 14.06 -8.34
N THR A 68 5.80 14.69 -9.44
CA THR A 68 6.44 15.88 -10.00
C THR A 68 5.74 17.15 -9.52
N ASP A 69 6.49 18.25 -9.41
CA ASP A 69 5.94 19.55 -9.00
C ASP A 69 4.97 20.16 -10.04
N GLU A 70 4.89 19.58 -11.23
CA GLU A 70 3.90 19.94 -12.28
C GLU A 70 2.45 19.66 -11.87
N PHE A 71 2.22 18.70 -10.97
CA PHE A 71 0.88 18.30 -10.53
C PHE A 71 0.77 18.36 -9.01
N VAL A 72 0.15 19.43 -8.52
CA VAL A 72 -0.10 19.60 -7.09
C VAL A 72 -1.46 19.02 -6.70
N VAL A 73 -1.47 18.12 -5.73
CA VAL A 73 -2.69 17.55 -5.14
C VAL A 73 -2.79 17.91 -3.67
N ILE A 74 -3.95 18.40 -3.24
CA ILE A 74 -4.26 18.61 -1.83
C ILE A 74 -5.15 17.46 -1.37
N LEU A 75 -4.60 16.54 -0.58
CA LEU A 75 -5.34 15.37 -0.10
C LEU A 75 -6.12 15.74 1.17
N ASP A 76 -7.42 15.90 1.03
CA ASP A 76 -8.33 16.06 2.16
C ASP A 76 -8.56 14.73 2.92
N ARG A 77 -9.38 14.79 3.98
CA ARG A 77 -9.69 13.63 4.82
C ARG A 77 -10.38 12.50 4.07
N GLN A 78 -11.23 12.82 3.10
CA GLN A 78 -11.97 11.84 2.32
C GLN A 78 -11.04 11.16 1.33
N MET A 79 -10.23 11.94 0.60
CA MET A 79 -9.20 11.41 -0.31
C MET A 79 -8.20 10.52 0.43
N GLN A 80 -7.76 10.91 1.63
CA GLN A 80 -6.90 10.07 2.49
C GLN A 80 -7.59 8.75 2.88
N SER A 81 -8.88 8.80 3.26
CA SER A 81 -9.67 7.61 3.60
C SER A 81 -9.79 6.65 2.41
N ASP A 82 -10.15 7.18 1.24
CA ASP A 82 -10.37 6.40 0.03
C ASP A 82 -9.05 5.79 -0.47
N LEU A 83 -7.97 6.57 -0.44
CA LEU A 83 -6.64 6.10 -0.82
C LEU A 83 -6.10 5.02 0.13
N ALA A 84 -6.34 5.16 1.44
CA ALA A 84 -5.97 4.13 2.41
C ALA A 84 -6.75 2.83 2.17
N ALA A 85 -8.06 2.93 1.95
CA ALA A 85 -8.94 1.80 1.69
C ALA A 85 -8.57 1.10 0.38
N TRP A 86 -8.29 1.89 -0.65
CA TRP A 86 -7.82 1.42 -1.94
C TRP A 86 -6.49 0.65 -1.78
N ALA A 87 -5.51 1.22 -1.08
CA ALA A 87 -4.22 0.56 -0.86
C ALA A 87 -4.37 -0.78 -0.14
N MET A 88 -5.18 -0.84 0.91
CA MET A 88 -5.44 -2.10 1.63
C MET A 88 -6.15 -3.11 0.74
N LYS A 89 -7.16 -2.70 -0.05
CA LYS A 89 -7.84 -3.55 -1.03
C LYS A 89 -6.85 -4.10 -2.05
N THR A 90 -5.97 -3.26 -2.56
CA THR A 90 -4.96 -3.63 -3.56
C THR A 90 -3.99 -4.66 -2.99
N ILE A 91 -3.42 -4.43 -1.80
CA ILE A 91 -2.54 -5.40 -1.09
C ILE A 91 -3.29 -6.72 -0.84
N MET A 92 -4.54 -6.65 -0.41
CA MET A 92 -5.40 -7.82 -0.21
C MET A 92 -5.57 -8.64 -1.49
N MET A 93 -5.87 -8.00 -2.61
CA MET A 93 -6.04 -8.70 -3.89
C MET A 93 -4.73 -9.30 -4.39
N PHE A 94 -3.62 -8.56 -4.28
CA PHE A 94 -2.31 -9.06 -4.66
C PHE A 94 -1.86 -10.26 -3.82
N SER A 95 -2.27 -10.37 -2.55
CA SER A 95 -1.99 -11.58 -1.75
C SER A 95 -2.60 -12.86 -2.36
N PHE A 96 -3.68 -12.76 -3.13
CA PHE A 96 -4.31 -13.89 -3.82
C PHE A 96 -3.70 -14.21 -5.18
N THR A 97 -2.73 -13.42 -5.63
CA THR A 97 -1.92 -13.75 -6.82
C THR A 97 -0.74 -14.67 -6.50
N ASN A 98 -0.50 -14.93 -5.22
CA ASN A 98 0.50 -15.89 -4.74
C ASN A 98 -0.02 -17.33 -4.77
N PRO A 99 0.88 -18.33 -4.61
CA PRO A 99 0.49 -19.71 -4.31
C PRO A 99 -0.48 -19.81 -3.12
N LYS A 100 -1.36 -20.83 -3.15
CA LYS A 100 -2.47 -20.98 -2.19
C LYS A 100 -2.00 -21.08 -0.75
N GLU A 101 -0.84 -21.70 -0.48
CA GLU A 101 -0.27 -21.79 0.87
C GLU A 101 0.01 -20.42 1.52
N HIS A 102 0.09 -19.34 0.73
CA HIS A 102 0.34 -17.99 1.22
C HIS A 102 -0.91 -17.11 1.29
N HIS A 103 -2.09 -17.61 0.93
CA HIS A 103 -3.34 -16.81 0.99
C HIS A 103 -3.76 -16.48 2.43
N GLY A 104 -3.32 -17.26 3.41
CA GLY A 104 -3.64 -17.07 4.83
C GLY A 104 -2.83 -15.99 5.55
N VAL A 105 -1.95 -15.26 4.86
CA VAL A 105 -1.09 -14.24 5.48
C VAL A 105 -1.92 -13.08 6.05
N ILE A 106 -2.95 -12.65 5.32
CA ILE A 106 -3.87 -11.60 5.76
C ILE A 106 -5.05 -12.25 6.51
N PRO A 107 -5.40 -11.83 7.73
CA PRO A 107 -6.52 -12.40 8.46
C PRO A 107 -7.87 -12.20 7.74
N ALA A 108 -8.72 -13.24 7.71
CA ALA A 108 -10.08 -13.17 7.15
C ALA A 108 -10.93 -12.00 7.72
N ALA A 109 -10.72 -11.66 8.99
CA ALA A 109 -11.39 -10.53 9.64
C ALA A 109 -11.06 -9.17 9.01
N ASP A 110 -9.91 -9.04 8.34
CA ASP A 110 -9.50 -7.82 7.63
C ASP A 110 -10.33 -7.66 6.37
N PHE A 111 -10.45 -8.72 5.58
CA PHE A 111 -11.32 -8.76 4.41
C PHE A 111 -12.78 -8.46 4.78
N ALA A 112 -13.31 -9.12 5.82
CA ALA A 112 -14.67 -8.89 6.29
C ALA A 112 -14.89 -7.43 6.75
N TYR A 113 -13.90 -6.82 7.40
CA TYR A 113 -13.99 -5.43 7.84
C TYR A 113 -13.99 -4.47 6.65
N LEU A 114 -13.03 -4.60 5.73
CA LEU A 114 -12.97 -3.74 4.56
C LEU A 114 -14.23 -3.91 3.70
N TYR A 115 -14.74 -5.15 3.60
CA TYR A 115 -16.01 -5.40 2.94
C TYR A 115 -17.18 -4.70 3.66
N ARG A 116 -17.27 -4.77 4.98
CA ARG A 116 -18.41 -4.16 5.68
C ARG A 116 -18.39 -2.63 5.68
N TYR A 117 -17.21 -2.04 5.86
CA TYR A 117 -17.08 -0.61 6.18
C TYR A 117 -16.51 0.24 5.06
N ARG A 118 -15.91 -0.37 4.01
CA ARG A 118 -15.28 0.33 2.88
C ARG A 118 -14.20 1.34 3.29
N ARG A 119 -13.63 1.15 4.47
CA ARG A 119 -12.56 1.95 5.06
C ARG A 119 -11.72 1.11 6.01
N LEU A 120 -10.56 1.62 6.38
CA LEU A 120 -9.70 0.95 7.37
C LEU A 120 -10.33 1.06 8.78
N SER A 121 -9.87 0.20 9.69
CA SER A 121 -10.31 0.24 11.08
C SER A 121 -9.45 1.21 11.89
N THR A 122 -10.00 2.32 12.38
CA THR A 122 -9.29 3.26 13.29
C THR A 122 -8.81 2.64 14.59
N ARG A 123 -9.31 1.44 14.96
CA ARG A 123 -8.83 0.70 16.12
C ARG A 123 -7.54 -0.07 15.86
N ARG A 124 -7.37 -0.68 14.68
CA ARG A 124 -6.42 -1.78 14.49
C ARG A 124 -5.57 -1.65 13.24
N MET A 125 -5.83 -0.61 12.45
CA MET A 125 -5.12 -0.32 11.22
C MET A 125 -4.64 1.12 11.26
N ILE A 126 -3.47 1.34 10.69
CA ILE A 126 -2.86 2.67 10.46
C ILE A 126 -2.16 2.64 9.10
N ALA A 127 -2.07 3.79 8.45
CA ALA A 127 -1.37 3.94 7.18
C ALA A 127 -0.63 5.27 7.09
N ARG A 128 0.44 5.28 6.30
CA ARG A 128 1.23 6.47 5.98
C ARG A 128 1.73 6.41 4.54
N ALA A 129 2.01 7.57 3.97
CA ALA A 129 2.48 7.73 2.60
C ALA A 129 3.89 8.35 2.57
N PHE A 130 4.59 8.17 1.44
CA PHE A 130 5.98 8.58 1.25
C PHE A 130 6.23 9.03 -0.19
N HIS A 131 7.04 10.07 -0.36
CA HIS A 131 7.59 10.47 -1.65
C HIS A 131 8.90 9.73 -1.92
N MET A 132 8.88 8.76 -2.83
CA MET A 132 9.99 7.84 -3.09
C MET A 132 10.51 7.97 -4.52
N PRO A 133 11.70 8.53 -4.77
CA PRO A 133 12.27 8.64 -6.11
C PRO A 133 12.32 7.29 -6.85
N VAL A 134 11.87 7.23 -8.11
CA VAL A 134 11.95 6.01 -8.94
C VAL A 134 13.41 5.56 -9.04
N ARG A 135 13.65 4.28 -8.71
CA ARG A 135 14.99 3.68 -8.82
C ARG A 135 15.26 3.38 -10.29
N ALA A 136 16.26 4.03 -10.89
CA ALA A 136 16.83 3.60 -12.15
C ALA A 136 17.72 2.36 -11.87
N TYR A 137 17.17 1.16 -12.02
CA TYR A 137 17.93 -0.08 -11.86
C TYR A 137 18.81 -0.36 -13.09
N GLY A 138 19.74 0.53 -13.44
CA GLY A 138 20.92 0.27 -14.28
C GLY A 138 20.77 -0.34 -15.68
N MET A 139 19.57 -0.71 -16.15
CA MET A 139 19.26 -1.27 -17.47
C MET A 139 17.75 -1.05 -17.70
N ASP A 140 17.36 -0.13 -18.59
CA ASP A 140 16.08 0.04 -19.34
C ASP A 140 14.70 -0.35 -18.71
N GLU A 141 14.59 -0.64 -17.42
CA GLU A 141 13.41 -1.22 -16.79
C GLU A 141 13.09 -0.51 -15.48
N GLU A 142 12.06 0.33 -15.50
CA GLU A 142 11.55 1.02 -14.32
C GLU A 142 10.59 0.10 -13.54
N VAL A 143 10.90 -0.20 -12.27
CA VAL A 143 9.95 -0.83 -11.35
C VAL A 143 8.97 0.24 -10.89
N LEU A 144 7.92 0.45 -11.66
CA LEU A 144 6.85 1.40 -11.34
C LEU A 144 5.85 0.83 -10.34
N PHE A 145 5.80 -0.49 -10.14
CA PHE A 145 4.92 -1.11 -9.16
C PHE A 145 5.70 -2.08 -8.27
N GLU A 146 5.64 -1.88 -6.97
CA GLU A 146 6.23 -2.80 -5.99
C GLU A 146 5.28 -3.00 -4.82
N TRP A 147 5.17 -4.23 -4.35
CA TRP A 147 4.44 -4.51 -3.13
C TRP A 147 5.13 -5.56 -2.27
N HIS A 148 5.05 -5.33 -0.96
CA HIS A 148 5.62 -6.22 0.06
C HIS A 148 4.54 -6.55 1.07
N LEU A 149 4.48 -7.80 1.48
CA LEU A 149 3.63 -8.23 2.59
C LEU A 149 4.44 -9.00 3.61
N ARG A 150 4.39 -8.52 4.85
CA ARG A 150 5.15 -9.08 5.97
C ARG A 150 4.23 -9.42 7.11
N LYS A 151 4.45 -10.57 7.75
CA LYS A 151 3.80 -10.88 9.02
C LYS A 151 4.52 -10.17 10.17
N SER A 152 3.76 -9.69 11.15
CA SER A 152 4.27 -9.18 12.42
C SER A 152 3.86 -10.12 13.54
N VAL A 153 4.75 -10.37 14.52
CA VAL A 153 4.48 -11.19 15.72
C VAL A 153 4.16 -10.38 16.96
N ARG A 154 4.64 -9.13 17.05
CA ARG A 154 4.50 -8.29 18.25
C ARG A 154 4.23 -6.83 17.86
N PRO A 155 2.96 -6.39 17.84
CA PRO A 155 1.74 -7.21 17.94
C PRO A 155 1.53 -8.11 16.71
N LYS A 156 0.80 -9.23 16.87
CA LYS A 156 0.49 -10.14 15.76
C LYS A 156 -0.30 -9.39 14.68
N GLY A 157 0.12 -9.46 13.42
CA GLY A 157 -0.56 -8.71 12.35
C GLY A 157 0.17 -8.79 11.02
N ILE A 158 -0.09 -7.80 10.17
CA ILE A 158 0.59 -7.61 8.89
C ILE A 158 1.09 -6.19 8.73
N VAL A 159 2.18 -6.06 7.98
CA VAL A 159 2.64 -4.81 7.39
C VAL A 159 2.65 -5.03 5.89
N GLY A 160 1.81 -4.28 5.18
CA GLY A 160 1.79 -4.20 3.73
C GLY A 160 2.47 -2.91 3.29
N PHE A 161 3.23 -2.99 2.21
CA PHE A 161 3.78 -1.85 1.52
C PHE A 161 3.39 -1.93 0.05
N LEU A 162 3.00 -0.80 -0.53
CA LEU A 162 2.60 -0.64 -1.91
C LEU A 162 3.27 0.61 -2.45
N ARG A 163 3.96 0.49 -3.58
CA ARG A 163 4.62 1.59 -4.27
C ARG A 163 4.15 1.64 -5.71
N LEU A 164 3.85 2.86 -6.17
CA LEU A 164 3.45 3.20 -7.53
C LEU A 164 4.25 4.41 -7.99
N GLY A 165 5.24 4.23 -8.86
CA GLY A 165 6.16 5.29 -9.27
C GLY A 165 6.80 5.97 -8.06
N HIS A 166 6.45 7.24 -7.86
CA HIS A 166 6.93 8.09 -6.78
C HIS A 166 6.14 7.97 -5.47
N PHE A 167 4.99 7.29 -5.47
CA PHE A 167 4.09 7.20 -4.32
C PHE A 167 4.25 5.87 -3.58
N GLY A 168 4.78 5.92 -2.36
CA GLY A 168 4.84 4.78 -1.44
C GLY A 168 3.75 4.84 -0.38
N ILE A 169 3.15 3.70 -0.04
CA ILE A 169 2.13 3.57 1.00
C ILE A 169 2.49 2.39 1.89
N GLN A 170 2.52 2.60 3.20
CA GLN A 170 2.61 1.52 4.18
C GLN A 170 1.29 1.41 4.94
N VAL A 171 0.73 0.21 5.00
CA VAL A 171 -0.50 -0.13 5.72
C VAL A 171 -0.20 -1.21 6.75
N CYS A 172 -0.57 -0.97 8.00
CA CYS A 172 -0.45 -1.95 9.08
C CYS A 172 -1.84 -2.41 9.52
N SER A 173 -1.98 -3.69 9.81
CA SER A 173 -3.17 -4.25 10.48
C SER A 173 -2.74 -5.18 11.59
N MET A 174 -3.13 -4.86 12.83
CA MET A 174 -2.67 -5.56 14.03
C MET A 174 -3.83 -6.19 14.78
N ARG A 175 -3.60 -7.37 15.36
CA ARG A 175 -4.49 -8.00 16.32
C ARG A 175 -4.22 -7.40 17.70
N LEU A 176 -5.19 -6.64 18.19
CA LEU A 176 -5.10 -5.97 19.48
C LEU A 176 -6.05 -6.60 20.50
N PRO A 177 -5.60 -6.89 21.74
CA PRO A 177 -6.46 -7.38 22.80
C PRO A 177 -7.34 -6.24 23.38
N GLY A 178 -8.54 -6.60 23.84
CA GLY A 178 -9.42 -5.70 24.60
C GLY A 178 -9.85 -4.45 23.84
N ASP A 179 -9.78 -3.29 24.48
CA ASP A 179 -10.17 -1.98 23.94
C ASP A 179 -9.01 -1.19 23.30
N ARG A 180 -7.78 -1.75 23.32
CA ARG A 180 -6.57 -1.11 22.79
C ARG A 180 -6.73 -0.67 21.34
N ARG A 181 -6.04 0.41 20.99
CA ARG A 181 -6.00 0.99 19.64
C ARG A 181 -4.56 1.27 19.19
N LEU A 182 -4.30 1.11 17.90
CA LEU A 182 -3.12 1.71 17.27
C LEU A 182 -3.39 3.20 17.09
N ASN A 183 -2.45 4.06 17.51
CA ASN A 183 -2.64 5.51 17.45
C ASN A 183 -1.51 6.28 16.74
N LYS A 184 -0.34 5.68 16.49
CA LYS A 184 0.68 6.28 15.61
C LYS A 184 1.70 5.25 15.09
N PHE A 185 2.41 5.64 14.04
CA PHE A 185 3.69 5.01 13.71
C PHE A 185 4.79 5.56 14.62
N GLU A 186 5.89 4.82 14.74
CA GLU A 186 7.17 5.44 15.10
C GLU A 186 7.46 6.60 14.14
N GLU A 187 8.01 7.69 14.68
CA GLU A 187 8.38 8.86 13.88
C GLU A 187 9.35 8.42 12.78
N PHE A 188 9.08 8.89 11.57
CA PHE A 188 9.88 8.59 10.40
C PHE A 188 9.92 9.84 9.51
N PRO A 189 11.11 10.31 9.10
CA PRO A 189 11.24 11.48 8.24
C PRO A 189 10.41 11.32 6.96
N ASN A 190 9.86 12.44 6.46
CA ASN A 190 9.24 12.52 5.14
C ASN A 190 8.02 11.58 4.98
N ALA A 191 7.43 11.15 6.09
CA ALA A 191 6.21 10.35 6.13
C ALA A 191 4.98 11.25 6.32
N MET A 192 3.98 11.08 5.45
CA MET A 192 2.69 11.75 5.58
C MET A 192 1.67 10.80 6.22
N PRO A 193 0.86 11.27 7.20
CA PRO A 193 -0.22 10.48 7.74
C PRO A 193 -1.28 10.19 6.67
N LEU A 194 -1.76 8.94 6.60
CA LEU A 194 -2.80 8.55 5.64
C LEU A 194 -4.02 7.92 6.33
N TRP A 195 -3.80 7.11 7.38
CA TRP A 195 -4.88 6.55 8.18
C TRP A 195 -4.51 6.42 9.67
N PRO A 196 -5.36 6.87 10.60
CA PRO A 196 -6.60 7.62 10.39
C PRO A 196 -6.37 8.96 9.67
N PRO A 197 -7.35 9.47 8.89
CA PRO A 197 -7.17 10.73 8.17
C PRO A 197 -6.95 11.89 9.13
N THR A 198 -6.01 12.77 8.80
CA THR A 198 -5.62 13.91 9.64
C THR A 198 -6.02 15.24 8.99
N GLU A 199 -5.28 16.31 9.24
CA GLU A 199 -5.39 17.51 8.41
C GLU A 199 -4.97 17.23 6.97
N ARG A 200 -5.42 18.09 6.07
CA ARG A 200 -5.07 18.01 4.64
C ARG A 200 -3.58 18.26 4.45
N TRP A 201 -2.97 17.59 3.48
CA TRP A 201 -1.57 17.78 3.12
C TRP A 201 -1.40 17.87 1.61
N VAL A 202 -0.30 18.48 1.18
CA VAL A 202 0.02 18.77 -0.22
C VAL A 202 0.97 17.70 -0.75
N TRP A 203 0.77 17.29 -1.99
CA TRP A 203 1.63 16.39 -2.72
C TRP A 203 2.08 17.01 -4.06
N PRO A 204 3.33 16.81 -4.49
CA PRO A 204 4.41 16.16 -3.74
C PRO A 204 4.90 17.01 -2.56
N PRO A 205 5.35 16.39 -1.46
CA PRO A 205 6.10 17.12 -0.43
C PRO A 205 7.49 17.50 -0.96
N GLU A 206 8.05 18.59 -0.40
CA GLU A 206 9.42 19.05 -0.72
C GLU A 206 10.46 17.97 -0.41
N GLU A 207 10.33 17.32 0.76
CA GLU A 207 11.25 16.28 1.19
C GLU A 207 10.86 14.91 0.59
N LYS A 208 11.87 14.23 0.04
CA LYS A 208 11.74 12.88 -0.55
C LYS A 208 12.51 11.88 0.31
N CYS A 209 12.11 10.61 0.30
CA CYS A 209 12.91 9.54 0.89
C CYS A 209 14.21 9.35 0.11
N ASP A 210 15.32 9.26 0.83
CA ASP A 210 16.58 8.77 0.25
C ASP A 210 16.56 7.23 0.10
N GLU A 211 17.63 6.68 -0.45
CA GLU A 211 17.74 5.24 -0.69
C GLU A 211 17.68 4.40 0.60
N GLY A 212 18.36 4.86 1.66
CA GLY A 212 18.35 4.20 2.96
C GLY A 212 16.97 4.21 3.61
N MET A 213 16.24 5.32 3.49
CA MET A 213 14.85 5.44 3.94
C MET A 213 13.94 4.49 3.18
N MET A 214 14.06 4.42 1.85
CA MET A 214 13.29 3.49 1.02
C MET A 214 13.53 2.04 1.46
N ASP A 215 14.79 1.63 1.60
CA ASP A 215 15.15 0.29 2.06
C ASP A 215 14.62 0.01 3.45
N ALA A 216 14.70 0.97 4.37
CA ALA A 216 14.23 0.77 5.73
C ALA A 216 12.69 0.64 5.83
N VAL A 217 11.93 1.32 4.95
CA VAL A 217 10.47 1.16 4.86
C VAL A 217 10.11 -0.18 4.23
N ILE A 218 10.77 -0.54 3.12
CA ILE A 218 10.52 -1.78 2.37
C ILE A 218 10.92 -3.02 3.20
N HIS A 219 12.10 -2.98 3.82
CA HIS A 219 12.67 -4.09 4.58
C HIS A 219 12.36 -4.03 6.07
N GLY A 220 11.49 -3.12 6.51
CA GLY A 220 10.80 -3.19 7.80
C GLY A 220 11.56 -2.66 9.02
N GLY A 221 12.67 -1.94 8.83
CA GLY A 221 13.44 -1.31 9.91
C GLY A 221 12.62 -0.34 10.77
N HIS A 222 11.62 0.33 10.18
CA HIS A 222 10.75 1.30 10.86
C HIS A 222 9.26 0.98 10.75
N ALA A 223 8.93 -0.29 10.47
CA ALA A 223 7.57 -0.75 10.22
C ALA A 223 6.73 -0.97 11.49
N ARG A 224 7.22 -0.57 12.68
CA ARG A 224 6.55 -0.88 13.94
C ARG A 224 5.52 0.20 14.28
N PRO A 225 4.21 -0.12 14.29
CA PRO A 225 3.23 0.73 14.97
C PRO A 225 3.56 0.72 16.46
N PHE A 226 3.62 1.89 17.10
CA PHE A 226 3.74 1.97 18.55
C PHE A 226 2.69 2.92 19.13
N GLY A 227 2.27 2.60 20.35
CA GLY A 227 1.25 3.34 21.08
C GLY A 227 -0.02 2.52 21.21
N THR A 228 -0.34 2.19 22.47
CA THR A 228 -1.64 1.66 22.86
C THR A 228 -2.23 2.65 23.84
N SER A 229 -3.18 3.47 23.40
CA SER A 229 -4.04 4.17 24.34
C SER A 229 -4.98 3.13 24.96
N LYS A 230 -4.93 2.98 26.30
CA LYS A 230 -6.15 2.67 27.05
C LYS A 230 -7.01 3.92 26.96
N LYS A 231 -8.31 3.80 26.69
CA LYS A 231 -9.20 4.96 26.87
C LYS A 231 -9.04 5.42 28.33
N GLN A 232 -8.69 6.70 28.53
CA GLN A 232 -9.03 7.40 29.78
C GLN A 232 -10.55 7.59 29.80
#